data_AF-A0A535JW12-F1
#
_entry.id   AF-A0A535JW12-F1
#
_cell.length_a   1.000
_cell.length_b   1.000
_cell.length_c   1.000
_cell.angle_alpha   90.00
_cell.angle_beta   90.00
_cell.angle_gamma   90.00
#
_symmetry.space_group_name_H-M   'P 1'
#
loop_
_entity.id
_entity.type
_entity.pdbx_description
1 polymer ?
#
loop_
_entity_poly.entity_id
_entity_poly.type
_entity_poly.pdbx_seq_one_letter_code
_entity_poly.pdbx_strand_id
1 'polypeptide(L)' 'MSPNVVLPLLSSVTSFVFAAAVLAQWSQKRRGFQLVWAIGLLWYGISAGTEFLGSAFGWNEMLYRTWYL' A
#
# COMPACT_ATOMS: atom_id res chain seq x y z
N MET A 1 12.92 -15.60 6.73
CA MET A 1 11.53 -15.28 6.32
C MET A 1 11.31 -15.80 4.90
N SER A 2 10.15 -16.36 4.60
CA SER A 2 9.84 -16.83 3.25
C SER A 2 9.68 -15.64 2.29
N PRO A 3 9.95 -15.80 0.98
CA PRO A 3 9.73 -14.75 -0.02
C PRO A 3 8.29 -14.21 -0.01
N ASN A 4 7.32 -15.09 0.23
CA ASN A 4 5.90 -14.73 0.34
C ASN A 4 5.57 -13.78 1.50
N VAL A 5 6.47 -13.64 2.48
CA VAL A 5 6.32 -12.65 3.57
C VAL A 5 7.05 -11.36 3.24
N VAL A 6 8.24 -11.44 2.63
CA VAL A 6 9.07 -10.25 2.36
C VAL A 6 8.56 -9.45 1.17
N LEU A 7 8.03 -10.11 0.14
CA LEU A 7 7.54 -9.45 -1.07
C LEU A 7 6.37 -8.49 -0.81
N PRO A 8 5.30 -8.87 -0.07
CA PRO A 8 4.21 -7.94 0.22
C PRO A 8 4.67 -6.72 1.03
N LEU A 9 5.61 -6.90 1.95
CA LEU A 9 6.20 -5.78 2.72
C LEU A 9 6.94 -4.80 1.79
N LEU A 10 7.80 -5.30 0.90
CA LEU A 10 8.52 -4.45 -0.05
C LEU A 10 7.58 -3.75 -1.02
N SER A 11 6.55 -4.44 -1.51
CA SER A 11 5.51 -3.85 -2.37
C SER A 11 4.74 -2.75 -1.64
N SER A 12 4.37 -2.97 -0.38
CA SER A 12 3.68 -2.00 0.46
C SER A 12 4.52 -0.73 0.67
N VAL A 13 5.79 -0.90 1.10
CA VAL A 13 6.74 0.22 1.30
C VAL A 13 6.93 0.99 0.00
N THR A 14 7.18 0.29 -1.11
CA THR A 14 7.35 0.93 -2.43
C THR A 14 6.11 1.73 -2.80
N SER A 15 4.92 1.18 -2.62
CA SER A 15 3.67 1.89 -2.92
C SER A 15 3.51 3.17 -2.10
N PHE A 16 3.82 3.13 -0.80
CA PHE A 16 3.77 4.33 0.04
C PHE A 16 4.80 5.39 -0.36
N VAL A 17 6.01 4.99 -0.74
CA VAL A 17 7.03 5.91 -1.27
C VAL A 17 6.53 6.60 -2.54
N PHE A 18 5.95 5.85 -3.48
CA PHE A 18 5.38 6.43 -4.70
C PHE A 18 4.14 7.29 -4.40
N ALA A 19 3.26 6.90 -3.48
CA ALA A 19 2.13 7.72 -3.07
C ALA A 19 2.60 9.08 -2.53
N ALA A 20 3.62 9.08 -1.65
CA ALA A 20 4.22 10.30 -1.13
C ALA A 20 4.87 11.15 -2.24
N ALA A 21 5.57 10.52 -3.19
CA ALA A 21 6.18 11.22 -4.32
C ALA A 21 5.13 11.87 -5.23
N VAL A 22 4.02 11.17 -5.52
CA VAL A 22 2.91 11.70 -6.33
C VAL A 22 2.19 12.83 -5.60
N LEU A 23 1.96 12.72 -4.29
CA LEU A 23 1.39 13.80 -3.47
C LEU A 23 2.30 15.03 -3.42
N ALA A 24 3.62 14.83 -3.29
CA ALA A 24 4.60 15.91 -3.37
C ALA A 24 4.62 16.56 -4.76
N GLN A 25 4.44 15.78 -5.83
CA GLN A 25 4.32 16.32 -7.18
C GLN A 25 3.00 17.09 -7.38
N TRP A 26 1.92 16.61 -6.75
CA TRP A 26 0.62 17.26 -6.78
C TRP A 26 0.62 18.61 -6.06
N SER A 27 1.33 18.74 -4.94
CA SER A 27 1.41 20.04 -4.22
C SER A 27 1.99 21.16 -5.09
N GLN A 28 2.86 20.81 -6.05
CA GLN A 28 3.50 21.74 -6.98
C GLN A 28 2.65 22.02 -8.23
N LYS A 29 2.10 20.99 -8.88
CA LYS A 29 1.45 21.11 -10.21
C LYS A 29 -0.08 20.95 -10.20
N ARG A 30 -0.67 20.60 -9.05
CA ARG A 30 -2.11 20.48 -8.76
C ARG A 30 -2.95 19.81 -9.85
N ARG A 31 -2.47 18.70 -10.44
CA ARG A 31 -3.24 17.97 -11.45
C ARG A 31 -4.13 16.91 -10.80
N GLY A 32 -5.44 16.95 -11.08
CA GLY A 32 -6.42 16.06 -10.45
C GLY A 32 -6.11 14.56 -10.56
N PHE A 33 -5.54 14.10 -11.69
CA PHE A 33 -5.17 12.70 -11.88
C PHE A 33 -4.12 12.20 -10.87
N GLN A 34 -3.28 13.09 -10.34
CA GLN A 34 -2.24 12.72 -9.37
C GLN A 34 -2.85 12.30 -8.04
N LEU A 35 -3.97 12.91 -7.63
CA LEU A 35 -4.69 12.50 -6.42
C LEU A 35 -5.29 11.10 -6.58
N VAL A 36 -5.86 10.80 -7.76
CA VAL A 36 -6.39 9.47 -8.07
C VAL A 36 -5.29 8.41 -7.98
N TRP A 37 -4.11 8.70 -8.55
CA TRP A 37 -2.94 7.83 -8.44
C TRP A 37 -2.45 7.66 -7.00
N ALA A 38 -2.36 8.75 -6.24
CA ALA A 38 -1.94 8.70 -4.84
C ALA A 38 -2.90 7.85 -4.00
N ILE A 39 -4.21 8.01 -4.18
CA ILE A 39 -5.22 7.21 -3.48
C ILE A 39 -5.11 5.73 -3.86
N GLY A 40 -4.96 5.42 -5.15
CA GLY A 40 -4.77 4.04 -5.61
C GLY A 40 -3.51 3.38 -5.02
N LEU A 41 -2.39 4.11 -4.98
CA LEU A 41 -1.15 3.64 -4.36
C LEU A 41 -1.27 3.47 -2.84
N LEU A 42 -2.04 4.33 -2.16
CA LEU A 42 -2.32 4.16 -0.73
C LEU A 42 -3.12 2.88 -0.46
N TRP A 43 -4.18 2.63 -1.24
CA TRP A 43 -5.00 1.42 -1.10
C TRP A 43 -4.19 0.15 -1.37
N TYR A 44 -3.43 0.14 -2.46
CA TYR A 44 -2.53 -0.98 -2.77
C TYR A 44 -1.50 -1.20 -1.65
N GLY A 45 -0.91 -0.13 -1.12
CA GLY A 45 0.05 -0.21 -0.02
C GLY A 45 -0.55 -0.81 1.25
N ILE A 46 -1.80 -0.44 1.58
CA ILE A 46 -2.55 -0.99 2.72
C ILE A 46 -2.84 -2.48 2.50
N SER A 47 -3.35 -2.88 1.33
CA SER A 47 -3.65 -4.28 1.01
C SER A 47 -2.39 -5.17 1.03
N ALA A 48 -1.29 -4.73 0.40
CA ALA A 48 -0.02 -5.47 0.46
C ALA A 48 0.57 -5.54 1.89
N GLY A 49 0.38 -4.47 2.69
CA GLY A 49 0.80 -4.43 4.08
C GLY A 49 0.02 -5.39 4.97
N THR A 50 -1.29 -5.53 4.75
CA THR A 50 -2.13 -6.49 5.49
C THR A 50 -1.82 -7.93 5.11
N GLU A 51 -1.44 -8.20 3.85
CA GLU A 51 -0.93 -9.51 3.43
C GLU A 51 0.34 -9.90 4.17
N PHE A 52 1.28 -8.96 4.33
CA PHE A 52 2.47 -9.16 5.17
C PHE A 52 2.08 -9.46 6.62
N LEU A 53 1.20 -8.64 7.21
CA LEU A 53 0.79 -8.81 8.59
C LEU A 53 0.08 -10.15 8.82
N GLY A 54 -0.81 -10.54 7.92
CA GLY A 54 -1.49 -11.84 7.97
C GLY A 54 -0.54 -13.02 7.81
N SER A 55 0.44 -12.90 6.93
CA SER A 55 1.43 -13.95 6.66
C SER A 55 2.50 -14.07 7.75
N ALA A 56 2.86 -12.98 8.42
CA ALA A 56 3.89 -12.95 9.47
C ALA A 56 3.34 -13.18 10.88
N PHE A 57 2.14 -12.68 11.18
CA PHE A 57 1.55 -12.68 12.53
C PHE A 57 0.23 -13.46 12.64
N GLY A 58 -0.27 -13.99 11.53
CA GLY A 58 -1.53 -14.73 11.46
C GLY A 58 -2.72 -13.87 11.02
N TRP A 59 -3.71 -14.51 10.41
CA TRP A 59 -4.90 -13.85 9.89
C TRP A 59 -5.98 -13.68 10.95
N ASN A 60 -6.71 -12.56 10.87
CA ASN A 60 -7.93 -12.33 11.61
C ASN A 60 -8.97 -11.65 10.70
N GLU A 61 -10.21 -11.56 11.18
CA GLU A 61 -11.32 -11.03 10.40
C GLU A 61 -11.08 -9.58 9.92
N MET A 62 -10.49 -8.74 10.78
CA MET A 62 -10.19 -7.35 10.44
C MET A 62 -9.14 -7.27 9.32
N LEU A 63 -8.04 -8.03 9.44
CA LEU A 63 -7.00 -8.09 8.43
C LEU A 63 -7.54 -8.57 7.08
N TYR A 64 -8.40 -9.59 7.08
CA TYR A 64 -9.03 -10.08 5.84
C TYR A 64 -9.90 -9.02 5.17
N ARG A 65 -10.70 -8.28 5.95
CA ARG A 65 -11.53 -7.19 5.43
C ARG A 65 -10.67 -6.05 4.86
N THR A 66 -9.56 -5.71 5.53
CA THR A 66 -8.63 -4.66 5.07
C THR A 66 -7.80 -5.09 3.86
N TRP A 67 -7.49 -6.39 3.73
CA TRP A 67 -6.81 -6.94 2.55
C TRP A 67 -7.65 -6.83 1.27
N TYR A 68 -8.98 -6.86 1.40
CA TYR A 68 -9.93 -6.80 0.27
C TYR A 68 -10.31 -5.36 -0.16
N LEU A 69 -9.77 -4.33 0.47
CA LEU A 69 -9.96 -2.92 0.09
C LEU A 69 -9.47 -2.62 -1.33
#